data_AF-A0A3D3QLH7-F1
#
_entry.id   AF-A0A3D3QLH7-F1
#
_cell.length_a   1.000
_cell.length_b   1.000
_cell.length_c   1.000
_cell.angle_alpha   90.00
_cell.angle_beta   90.00
_cell.angle_gamma   90.00
#
_symmetry.space_group_name_H-M   'P 1'
#
loop_
_entity.id
_entity.type
_entity.pdbx_description
1 polymer ?
#
loop_
_entity_poly.entity_id
_entity_poly.type
_entity_poly.pdbx_seq_one_letter_code
_entity_poly.pdbx_strand_id
1 'polypeptide(L)' 'MGDHDAAATDSFYDARNLSAPSYTRPAEYRGYKVPEVLRSGDHAKIEEWREAEAERLSRERWSAENN' A
#
# COMPACT_ATOMS: atom_id res chain seq x y z
N MET A 1 -6.38 11.56 33.59
CA MET A 1 -6.29 12.28 32.31
C MET A 1 -5.25 11.52 31.49
N GLY A 2 -5.58 10.62 30.57
CA GLY A 2 -6.75 10.52 29.71
C GLY A 2 -6.22 10.68 28.29
N ASP A 3 -5.68 9.60 27.72
CA ASP A 3 -5.51 9.48 26.26
C ASP A 3 -5.45 7.99 25.91
N HIS A 4 -6.61 7.34 26.11
CA HIS A 4 -6.92 6.02 25.56
C HIS A 4 -7.49 6.16 24.13
N ASP A 5 -7.10 7.20 23.39
CA ASP A 5 -7.59 7.47 22.03
C ASP A 5 -6.75 6.80 20.93
N ALA A 6 -5.68 6.08 21.29
CA ALA A 6 -4.84 5.38 20.31
C ALA A 6 -5.52 4.13 19.68
N ALA A 7 -6.70 3.73 20.16
CA ALA A 7 -7.43 2.56 19.65
C ALA A 7 -8.48 2.90 18.59
N ALA A 8 -8.73 4.18 18.30
CA ALA A 8 -9.81 4.60 17.39
C ALA A 8 -9.35 4.93 15.95
N THR A 9 -8.05 4.88 15.65
CA THR A 9 -7.60 4.78 14.24
C THR A 9 -7.56 3.32 13.84
N ASP A 10 -8.76 2.77 13.87
CA ASP A 10 -9.09 1.51 13.26
C ASP A 10 -8.83 1.65 11.74
N SER A 11 -7.59 1.39 11.34
CA SER A 11 -7.18 1.23 9.94
C SER A 11 -7.68 -0.11 9.37
N PHE A 12 -8.59 -0.80 10.08
CA PHE A 12 -9.19 -2.08 9.72
C PHE A 12 -10.64 -1.93 9.24
N TYR A 13 -11.34 -0.83 9.56
CA TYR A 13 -12.75 -0.62 9.23
C TYR A 13 -12.97 0.14 7.92
N ASP A 14 -11.93 0.77 7.38
CA ASP A 14 -11.91 1.28 5.99
C ASP A 14 -11.16 0.31 5.05
N ALA A 15 -11.08 -0.97 5.39
CA ALA A 15 -10.34 -2.00 4.64
C ALA A 15 -11.02 -2.45 3.34
N ARG A 16 -11.79 -1.58 2.67
CA ARG A 16 -12.35 -1.91 1.35
C ARG A 16 -11.32 -1.73 0.23
N ASN A 17 -10.39 -0.78 0.38
CA ASN A 17 -9.30 -0.56 -0.56
C ASN A 17 -7.96 -0.47 0.19
N LEU A 18 -7.03 -1.38 -0.10
CA LEU A 18 -5.65 -1.26 0.37
C LEU A 18 -4.97 -0.11 -0.35
N SER A 19 -4.34 0.78 0.42
CA SER A 19 -3.49 1.82 -0.16
C SER A 19 -2.27 1.20 -0.86
N ALA A 20 -1.79 1.86 -1.90
CA ALA A 20 -0.61 1.43 -2.63
C ALA A 20 0.61 1.32 -1.70
N PRO A 21 1.50 0.32 -1.91
CA PRO A 21 2.67 0.18 -1.07
C PRO A 21 3.59 1.40 -1.19
N SER A 22 4.00 1.93 -0.04
CA SER A 22 4.97 3.03 0.03
C SER A 22 6.40 2.49 -0.03
N TYR A 23 7.13 2.91 -1.05
CA TYR A 23 8.55 2.58 -1.21
C TYR A 23 9.40 3.77 -0.79
N THR A 24 10.43 3.47 -0.01
CA THR A 24 11.47 4.44 0.36
C THR A 24 12.83 3.85 0.03
N ARG A 25 13.87 4.69 0.00
CA ARG A 25 15.24 4.22 -0.23
C ARG A 25 15.65 3.26 0.91
N PRO A 26 16.46 2.22 0.65
CA PRO A 26 17.19 1.88 -0.59
C PRO A 26 16.33 1.22 -1.69
N ALA A 27 16.87 1.13 -2.92
CA ALA A 27 16.16 0.60 -4.10
C ALA A 27 15.82 -0.91 -4.03
N GLU A 28 16.43 -1.62 -3.09
CA GLU A 28 16.12 -3.00 -2.76
C GLU A 28 16.12 -3.14 -1.24
N TYR A 29 15.04 -3.68 -0.69
CA TYR A 29 14.90 -3.89 0.75
C TYR A 29 14.33 -5.28 1.02
N ARG A 30 15.08 -6.11 1.74
CA ARG A 30 14.69 -7.48 2.13
C ARG A 30 14.23 -8.35 0.94
N GLY A 31 14.85 -8.20 -0.23
CA GLY A 31 14.49 -8.93 -1.46
C GLY A 31 13.30 -8.33 -2.23
N TYR A 32 12.68 -7.26 -1.72
CA TYR A 32 11.69 -6.48 -2.46
C TYR A 32 12.40 -5.39 -3.26
N LYS A 33 12.26 -5.46 -4.58
CA LYS A 33 12.83 -4.48 -5.50
C LYS A 33 11.82 -3.38 -5.77
N VAL A 34 12.27 -2.12 -5.70
CA VAL A 34 11.43 -0.98 -6.06
C VAL A 34 11.12 -1.04 -7.56
N PRO A 35 9.84 -1.02 -7.96
CA PRO A 35 9.48 -1.09 -9.38
C PRO A 35 10.04 0.11 -10.16
N GLU A 36 10.37 -0.14 -11.41
CA GLU A 36 11.14 0.79 -12.25
C GLU A 36 10.40 2.11 -12.46
N VAL A 37 9.07 2.06 -12.48
CA VAL A 37 8.17 3.22 -12.55
C VAL A 37 8.40 4.21 -11.39
N LEU A 38 8.62 3.69 -10.18
CA LEU A 38 8.93 4.51 -9.00
C LEU A 38 10.38 5.04 -9.03
N ARG A 39 11.27 4.37 -9.77
CA ARG A 39 12.66 4.78 -9.96
C ARG A 39 12.86 5.77 -11.11
N SER A 40 11.91 5.79 -12.07
CA SER A 40 11.95 6.67 -13.25
C SER A 40 11.68 8.14 -12.88
N GLY A 41 10.97 8.39 -11.76
CA GLY A 41 10.62 9.74 -11.30
C GLY A 41 9.42 10.36 -12.05
N ASP A 42 8.78 9.60 -12.94
CA ASP A 42 7.58 10.02 -13.67
C ASP A 42 6.36 10.03 -12.74
N HIS A 43 6.05 11.18 -12.13
CA HIS A 43 4.94 11.29 -11.19
C HIS A 43 3.59 10.79 -11.76
N ALA A 44 3.30 11.05 -13.04
CA ALA A 44 2.09 10.56 -13.69
C ALA A 44 2.02 9.02 -13.75
N LYS A 45 3.12 8.36 -14.11
CA LYS A 45 3.17 6.89 -14.13
C LYS A 45 3.17 6.30 -12.72
N ILE A 46 3.75 7.01 -11.76
CA ILE A 46 3.75 6.60 -10.34
C ILE A 46 2.33 6.61 -9.79
N GLU A 47 1.52 7.61 -10.13
CA GLU A 47 0.13 7.72 -9.69
C GLU A 47 -0.72 6.60 -10.29
N GLU A 48 -0.65 6.39 -11.61
CA GLU A 48 -1.33 5.29 -12.30
C GLU A 48 -0.91 3.91 -11.74
N TRP A 49 0.38 3.73 -11.47
CA TRP A 49 0.88 2.50 -10.86
C TRP A 49 0.37 2.31 -9.43
N ARG A 50 0.27 3.38 -8.63
CA ARG A 50 -0.27 3.29 -7.26
C ARG A 50 -1.74 2.87 -7.28
N GLU A 51 -2.55 3.44 -8.15
CA GLU A 51 -3.96 3.08 -8.28
C GLU A 51 -4.12 1.60 -8.67
N ALA A 52 -3.39 1.16 -9.70
CA ALA A 52 -3.43 -0.23 -10.15
C ALA A 52 -2.94 -1.22 -9.07
N GLU A 53 -1.87 -0.89 -8.33
CA GLU A 53 -1.32 -1.75 -7.29
C GLU A 53 -2.26 -1.82 -6.07
N ALA A 54 -2.91 -0.71 -5.71
CA ALA A 54 -3.93 -0.67 -4.67
C ALA A 54 -5.10 -1.62 -4.99
N GLU A 55 -5.62 -1.58 -6.22
CA GLU A 55 -6.67 -2.50 -6.68
C GLU A 55 -6.22 -3.96 -6.67
N ARG A 56 -5.00 -4.23 -7.14
CA ARG A 56 -4.43 -5.59 -7.17
C ARG A 56 -4.30 -6.16 -5.76
N LEU A 57 -3.75 -5.38 -4.84
CA LEU A 57 -3.50 -5.80 -3.46
C LEU A 57 -4.82 -5.98 -2.68
N SER A 58 -5.80 -5.12 -2.94
CA SER A 58 -7.16 -5.26 -2.39
C SER A 58 -7.80 -6.57 -2.84
N ARG A 59 -7.69 -6.89 -4.13
CA ARG A 59 -8.24 -8.13 -4.72
C ARG A 59 -7.53 -9.37 -4.19
N GLU A 60 -6.20 -9.36 -4.13
CA GLU A 60 -5.39 -10.47 -3.63
C GLU A 60 -5.69 -10.76 -2.16
N ARG A 61 -5.78 -9.73 -1.32
CA ARG A 61 -6.13 -9.86 0.08
C ARG A 61 -7.55 -10.42 0.27
N TRP A 62 -8.52 -9.94 -0.50
CA TRP A 62 -9.88 -10.47 -0.45
C TRP A 62 -9.94 -11.94 -0.89
N SER A 63 -9.21 -12.30 -1.94
CA SER A 63 -9.14 -13.70 -2.40
C SER A 63 -8.46 -14.62 -1.39
N ALA A 64 -7.46 -14.12 -0.64
CA ALA A 64 -6.77 -14.90 0.40
C ALA A 64 -7.62 -15.11 1.66
N GLU A 65 -8.54 -14.19 1.97
CA GLU A 65 -9.45 -14.31 3.12
C GLU A 65 -10.63 -15.26 2.86
N ASN A 66 -11.02 -15.44 1.60
CA ASN A 66 -12.17 -16.28 1.19
C ASN A 66 -11.80 -17.73 0.80
N ASN A 67 -10.58 -18.19 1.12
CA ASN A 67 -10.11 -19.56 0.87
C ASN A 67 -9.57 -20.20 2.14
#